data_AF-A0A5B0MZ67-F1
#
_entry.id   AF-A0A5B0MZ67-F1
#
_cell.length_a   1.000
_cell.length_b   1.000
_cell.length_c   1.000
_cell.angle_alpha   90.00
_cell.angle_beta   90.00
_cell.angle_gamma   90.00
#
_symmetry.space_group_name_H-M   'P 1'
#
loop_
_entity.id
_entity.type
_entity.pdbx_description
1 polymer ?
#
loop_
_entity_poly.entity_id
_entity_poly.type
_entity_poly.pdbx_seq_one_letter_code
_entity_poly.pdbx_strand_id
1 'polypeptide(L)'
;MTRFNVMGSLRTSVICVLFFSSVVYTLSSGVQKPGLVQSSLAKERQNEVKKVFASAYADYMKFGFPFDEVRPVAKRGQNTRNGWSATLVDSLDTLFIMGLKNEFDQGVSHTLKIDFSKSQTNDSVSLFETTIRYLGGMLSAYELSGSKNTALLKQARTLGDKLLTAWPDPRQNLPFPQLDFGRNRPVFKKKISSAEILIAEAGTLILELGRLSHHTQNPKYLRQAVKAMQAIMNSRSTFPGLAGFSLAVQSQAVKNDFATWGGGAEWRFDPKKGQNPADRPCISD
;
A
#
# COMPACT_ATOMS: atom_id res chain seq x y z
N MET A 1 22.96 15.11 74.32
CA MET A 1 22.33 14.16 73.37
C MET A 1 21.62 15.01 72.32
N THR A 2 21.96 15.09 71.04
CA THR A 2 22.98 14.48 70.16
C THR A 2 23.10 15.44 68.96
N ARG A 3 24.31 15.72 68.48
CA ARG A 3 24.61 16.56 67.31
C ARG A 3 24.14 15.89 66.01
N PHE A 4 23.84 16.65 64.95
CA PHE A 4 24.44 16.47 63.62
C PHE A 4 24.25 17.71 62.71
N ASN A 5 25.38 18.28 62.30
CA ASN A 5 25.56 19.24 61.20
C ASN A 5 25.31 18.54 59.85
N VAL A 6 24.81 19.26 58.83
CA VAL A 6 25.49 19.34 57.52
C VAL A 6 25.23 20.71 56.89
N MET A 7 26.31 21.43 56.65
CA MET A 7 26.41 22.68 55.89
C MET A 7 27.00 22.31 54.52
N GLY A 8 26.39 22.82 53.43
CA GLY A 8 27.04 23.09 52.14
C GLY A 8 27.33 21.92 51.20
N SER A 9 26.70 21.93 50.01
CA SER A 9 27.41 21.74 48.75
C SER A 9 26.55 22.18 47.57
N LEU A 10 26.84 23.38 47.10
CA LEU A 10 26.44 23.95 45.82
C LEU A 10 27.31 23.28 44.74
N ARG A 11 26.93 22.12 44.18
CA ARG A 11 27.63 21.49 43.03
C ARG A 11 26.91 20.26 42.43
N THR A 12 25.78 20.44 41.76
CA THR A 12 25.25 19.43 40.80
C THR A 12 24.19 20.02 39.86
N SER A 13 24.56 21.00 39.04
CA SER A 13 23.65 21.53 38.00
C SER A 13 24.39 21.97 36.75
N VAL A 14 25.30 21.12 36.25
CA VAL A 14 25.83 21.15 34.88
C VAL A 14 26.28 19.71 34.61
N ILE A 15 26.10 19.19 33.40
CA ILE A 15 26.24 17.77 32.98
C ILE A 15 24.89 17.03 32.94
N CYS A 16 23.95 17.56 32.15
CA CYS A 16 23.10 16.70 31.33
C CYS A 16 23.44 17.02 29.87
N VAL A 17 24.57 16.44 29.49
CA VAL A 17 25.25 16.49 28.20
C VAL A 17 24.30 15.98 27.11
N LEU A 18 23.99 16.86 26.14
CA LEU A 18 24.24 16.64 24.72
C LEU A 18 24.14 15.18 24.21
N PHE A 19 22.99 14.54 24.34
CA PHE A 19 22.76 13.19 23.77
C PHE A 19 21.37 13.03 23.10
N PHE A 20 20.82 14.08 22.50
CA PHE A 20 19.58 13.98 21.71
C PHE A 20 19.68 14.69 20.35
N SER A 21 20.82 14.54 19.68
CA SER A 21 20.95 14.89 18.26
C SER A 21 21.61 13.78 17.45
N SER A 22 21.25 12.53 17.70
CA SER A 22 21.37 11.49 16.67
C SER A 22 20.16 11.64 15.75
N VAL A 23 20.25 12.60 14.82
CA VAL A 23 19.51 12.50 13.57
C VAL A 23 19.92 11.16 12.98
N VAL A 24 19.04 10.17 13.08
CA VAL A 24 19.17 8.94 12.31
C VAL A 24 18.96 9.37 10.86
N TYR A 25 20.03 9.81 10.22
CA TYR A 25 20.14 9.72 8.78
C TYR A 25 20.06 8.23 8.50
N THR A 26 18.86 7.74 8.18
CA THR A 26 18.72 6.51 7.42
C THR A 26 19.41 6.78 6.10
N LEU A 27 20.73 6.54 6.07
CA LEU A 27 21.45 6.36 4.84
C LEU A 27 20.65 5.31 4.09
N SER A 28 20.10 5.71 2.94
CA SER A 28 19.62 4.77 1.94
C SER A 28 20.83 3.90 1.61
N SER A 29 20.97 2.78 2.30
CA SER A 29 21.91 1.75 1.89
C SER A 29 21.45 1.36 0.49
N GLY A 30 22.37 1.39 -0.46
CA GLY A 30 22.08 0.88 -1.79
C GLY A 30 21.53 -0.53 -1.63
N VAL A 31 20.26 -0.73 -1.99
CA VAL A 31 19.63 -2.06 -2.05
C VAL A 31 20.44 -2.97 -2.98
N GLN A 32 21.10 -2.35 -3.97
CA GLN A 32 22.04 -2.97 -4.87
C GLN A 32 23.36 -3.29 -4.15
N LYS A 33 23.82 -4.55 -4.23
CA LYS A 33 25.16 -4.95 -3.77
C LYS A 33 26.23 -4.02 -4.40
N PRO A 34 27.11 -3.40 -3.59
CA PRO A 34 28.20 -2.58 -4.11
C PRO A 34 29.08 -3.39 -5.08
N GLY A 35 29.53 -2.76 -6.17
CA GLY A 35 30.39 -3.41 -7.17
C GLY A 35 29.66 -4.33 -8.17
N LEU A 36 28.33 -4.27 -8.24
CA LEU A 36 27.58 -4.91 -9.32
C LEU A 36 27.90 -4.23 -10.66
N VAL A 37 28.68 -4.93 -11.49
CA VAL A 37 28.95 -4.52 -12.88
C VAL A 37 27.83 -5.08 -13.77
N GLN A 38 27.16 -4.20 -14.51
CA GLN A 38 26.17 -4.63 -15.50
C GLN A 38 26.89 -5.31 -16.67
N SER A 39 26.27 -6.35 -17.25
CA SER A 39 26.83 -7.00 -18.43
C SER A 39 26.84 -6.03 -19.63
N SER A 40 27.72 -6.28 -20.61
CA SER A 40 27.77 -5.51 -21.85
C SER A 40 26.42 -5.46 -22.59
N LEU A 41 25.60 -6.52 -22.46
CA LEU A 41 24.27 -6.62 -23.06
C LEU A 41 23.17 -5.91 -22.26
N ALA A 42 23.44 -5.43 -21.04
CA ALA A 42 22.41 -4.89 -20.16
C ALA A 42 21.71 -3.67 -20.78
N LYS A 43 22.47 -2.79 -21.44
CA LYS A 43 21.92 -1.60 -22.08
C LYS A 43 21.03 -1.93 -23.27
N GLU A 44 21.46 -2.88 -24.10
CA GLU A 44 20.67 -3.39 -25.23
C GLU A 44 19.36 -4.00 -24.75
N ARG A 45 19.42 -4.89 -23.75
CA ARG A 45 18.22 -5.51 -23.15
C ARG A 45 17.28 -4.48 -22.53
N GLN A 46 17.82 -3.47 -21.84
CA GLN A 46 17.03 -2.36 -21.32
C GLN A 46 16.26 -1.64 -22.44
N ASN A 47 16.93 -1.36 -23.55
CA ASN A 47 16.32 -0.67 -24.70
C ASN A 47 15.21 -1.52 -25.34
N GLU A 48 15.42 -2.83 -25.49
CA GLU A 48 14.39 -3.73 -26.02
C GLU A 48 13.17 -3.81 -25.10
N VAL A 49 13.35 -3.91 -23.78
CA VAL A 49 12.23 -3.86 -22.81
C VAL A 49 11.47 -2.54 -22.93
N LYS A 50 12.18 -1.41 -23.00
CA LYS A 50 11.55 -0.09 -23.17
C LYS A 50 10.76 0.00 -24.48
N LYS A 51 11.30 -0.54 -25.58
CA LYS A 51 10.64 -0.57 -26.89
C LYS A 51 9.36 -1.39 -26.86
N VAL A 52 9.38 -2.58 -26.26
CA VAL A 52 8.19 -3.44 -26.12
C VAL A 52 7.14 -2.75 -25.25
N PHE A 53 7.53 -2.17 -24.12
CA PHE A 53 6.61 -1.42 -23.25
C PHE A 53 5.98 -0.23 -23.99
N ALA A 54 6.79 0.61 -24.64
CA ALA A 54 6.30 1.77 -25.37
C ALA A 54 5.31 1.38 -26.49
N SER A 55 5.58 0.29 -27.21
CA SER A 55 4.68 -0.26 -28.21
C SER A 55 3.35 -0.72 -27.59
N ALA A 56 3.41 -1.49 -26.51
CA ALA A 56 2.21 -2.00 -25.83
C ALA A 56 1.37 -0.87 -25.21
N TYR A 57 2.02 0.15 -24.63
CA TYR A 57 1.35 1.33 -24.10
C TYR A 57 0.68 2.14 -25.22
N ALA A 58 1.35 2.32 -26.37
CA ALA A 58 0.76 2.98 -27.52
C ALA A 58 -0.47 2.22 -28.07
N ASP A 59 -0.41 0.89 -28.12
CA ASP A 59 -1.55 0.04 -28.50
C ASP A 59 -2.71 0.17 -27.50
N TYR A 60 -2.42 0.21 -26.19
CA TYR A 60 -3.43 0.51 -25.17
C TYR A 60 -4.05 1.90 -25.40
N MET A 61 -3.24 2.94 -25.59
CA MET A 61 -3.76 4.29 -25.82
C MET A 61 -4.62 4.38 -27.09
N LYS A 62 -4.33 3.57 -28.11
CA LYS A 62 -5.07 3.55 -29.37
C LYS A 62 -6.36 2.72 -29.33
N PHE A 63 -6.33 1.54 -28.71
CA PHE A 63 -7.40 0.56 -28.81
C PHE A 63 -8.11 0.27 -27.48
N GLY A 64 -7.44 0.54 -26.36
CA GLY A 64 -7.90 0.27 -25.01
C GLY A 64 -8.43 1.49 -24.27
N PHE A 65 -7.77 2.64 -24.37
CA PHE A 65 -8.19 3.86 -23.67
C PHE A 65 -9.58 4.34 -24.16
N PRO A 66 -10.51 4.77 -23.27
CA PRO A 66 -10.36 4.98 -21.82
C PRO A 66 -10.75 3.76 -20.94
N PHE A 67 -10.89 2.58 -21.52
CA PHE A 67 -11.22 1.37 -20.76
C PHE A 67 -10.04 0.93 -19.88
N ASP A 68 -10.32 0.03 -18.93
CA ASP A 68 -9.32 -0.46 -17.97
C ASP A 68 -8.13 -1.13 -18.66
N GLU A 69 -8.39 -1.96 -19.66
CA GLU A 69 -7.37 -2.72 -20.39
C GLU A 69 -7.72 -2.85 -21.87
N VAL A 70 -6.74 -3.29 -22.67
CA VAL A 70 -6.92 -3.62 -24.08
C VAL A 70 -7.04 -5.13 -24.27
N ARG A 71 -7.96 -5.57 -25.13
CA ARG A 71 -7.97 -6.94 -25.66
C ARG A 71 -7.12 -6.97 -26.93
N PRO A 72 -5.85 -7.41 -26.87
CA PRO A 72 -4.87 -7.15 -27.93
C PRO A 72 -5.25 -7.79 -29.28
N VAL A 73 -5.81 -9.01 -29.26
CA VAL A 73 -6.23 -9.70 -30.49
C VAL A 73 -7.45 -9.01 -31.13
N ALA A 74 -8.41 -8.57 -30.32
CA ALA A 74 -9.65 -7.97 -30.79
C ALA A 74 -9.55 -6.45 -31.01
N LYS A 75 -8.44 -5.81 -30.60
CA LYS A 75 -8.20 -4.36 -30.68
C LYS A 75 -9.36 -3.52 -30.12
N ARG A 76 -9.86 -3.91 -28.95
CA ARG A 76 -10.92 -3.18 -28.24
C ARG A 76 -10.64 -3.11 -26.75
N GLY A 77 -11.13 -2.05 -26.11
CA GLY A 77 -11.07 -1.91 -24.66
C GLY A 77 -12.03 -2.84 -23.91
N GLN A 78 -11.71 -3.13 -22.65
CA GLN A 78 -12.56 -3.83 -21.71
C GLN A 78 -12.41 -3.22 -20.31
N ASN A 79 -13.52 -3.17 -19.56
CA ASN A 79 -13.51 -2.78 -18.16
C ASN A 79 -13.59 -4.01 -17.27
N THR A 80 -12.58 -4.21 -16.44
CA THR A 80 -12.54 -5.27 -15.41
C THR A 80 -12.23 -4.71 -14.03
N ARG A 81 -11.86 -3.43 -13.94
CA ARG A 81 -11.42 -2.67 -12.75
C ARG A 81 -12.20 -1.35 -12.64
N ASN A 82 -13.52 -1.45 -12.72
CA ASN A 82 -14.49 -0.35 -12.51
C ASN A 82 -14.48 0.78 -13.56
N GLY A 83 -13.74 0.64 -14.68
CA GLY A 83 -13.74 1.59 -15.79
C GLY A 83 -13.02 2.90 -15.48
N TRP A 84 -11.91 2.82 -14.76
CA TRP A 84 -11.07 3.97 -14.37
C TRP A 84 -9.71 3.95 -15.09
N SER A 85 -9.63 3.29 -16.24
CA SER A 85 -8.41 3.22 -17.04
C SER A 85 -7.25 2.56 -16.27
N ALA A 86 -7.47 1.39 -15.67
CA ALA A 86 -6.45 0.66 -14.89
C ALA A 86 -5.04 0.67 -15.50
N THR A 87 -4.88 0.25 -16.76
CA THR A 87 -3.58 0.20 -17.45
C THR A 87 -2.92 1.58 -17.53
N LEU A 88 -3.70 2.66 -17.72
CA LEU A 88 -3.16 4.03 -17.72
C LEU A 88 -2.49 4.36 -16.37
N VAL A 89 -3.21 4.11 -15.27
CA VAL A 89 -2.75 4.50 -13.92
C VAL A 89 -1.62 3.60 -13.44
N ASP A 90 -1.70 2.29 -13.68
CA ASP A 90 -0.64 1.31 -13.37
C ASP A 90 0.66 1.59 -14.16
N SER A 91 0.57 2.26 -15.32
CA SER A 91 1.74 2.51 -16.17
C SER A 91 2.51 3.78 -15.80
N LEU A 92 1.96 4.67 -14.96
CA LEU A 92 2.54 6.01 -14.73
C LEU A 92 3.97 5.95 -14.19
N ASP A 93 4.23 5.10 -13.20
CA ASP A 93 5.57 4.99 -12.63
C ASP A 93 6.58 4.39 -13.61
N THR A 94 6.15 3.40 -14.40
CA THR A 94 6.97 2.74 -15.42
C THR A 94 7.32 3.71 -16.54
N LEU A 95 6.36 4.53 -17.00
CA LEU A 95 6.60 5.61 -17.94
C LEU A 95 7.69 6.56 -17.43
N PHE A 96 7.61 6.96 -16.16
CA PHE A 96 8.59 7.85 -15.55
C PHE A 96 9.98 7.19 -15.43
N ILE A 97 10.05 5.96 -14.91
CA ILE A 97 11.30 5.19 -14.74
C ILE A 97 12.00 4.95 -16.09
N MET A 98 11.23 4.68 -17.14
CA MET A 98 11.78 4.49 -18.49
C MET A 98 12.13 5.81 -19.20
N GLY A 99 11.84 6.97 -18.61
CA GLY A 99 12.10 8.28 -19.19
C GLY A 99 11.18 8.65 -20.35
N LEU A 100 9.97 8.07 -20.40
CA LEU A 100 8.91 8.38 -21.36
C LEU A 100 8.07 9.56 -20.83
N LYS A 101 8.70 10.74 -20.75
CA LYS A 101 8.15 11.91 -20.03
C LYS A 101 6.89 12.48 -20.67
N ASN A 102 6.81 12.52 -22.00
CA ASN A 102 5.64 13.06 -22.70
C ASN A 102 4.40 12.20 -22.42
N GLU A 103 4.57 10.88 -22.51
CA GLU A 103 3.54 9.89 -22.22
C GLU A 103 3.14 9.90 -20.74
N PHE A 104 4.11 10.11 -19.84
CA PHE A 104 3.85 10.32 -18.41
C PHE A 104 2.98 11.55 -18.16
N ASP A 105 3.36 12.71 -18.69
CA ASP A 105 2.63 13.97 -18.49
C ASP A 105 1.20 13.90 -19.06
N GLN A 106 1.05 13.24 -20.22
CA GLN A 106 -0.25 12.94 -20.81
C GLN A 106 -1.06 11.98 -19.91
N GLY A 107 -0.44 10.91 -19.41
CA GLY A 107 -1.08 9.92 -18.55
C GLY A 107 -1.57 10.50 -17.23
N VAL A 108 -0.75 11.35 -16.60
CA VAL A 108 -1.15 12.14 -15.42
C VAL A 108 -2.35 13.02 -15.75
N SER A 109 -2.31 13.73 -16.88
CA SER A 109 -3.40 14.61 -17.30
C SER A 109 -4.73 13.87 -17.54
N HIS A 110 -4.68 12.64 -18.05
CA HIS A 110 -5.86 11.78 -18.18
C HIS A 110 -6.32 11.23 -16.83
N THR A 111 -5.40 10.83 -15.96
CA THR A 111 -5.69 10.31 -14.61
C THR A 111 -6.45 11.32 -13.76
N LEU A 112 -6.09 12.61 -13.86
CA LEU A 112 -6.77 13.70 -13.15
C LEU A 112 -8.23 13.93 -13.59
N LYS A 113 -8.65 13.36 -14.73
CA LYS A 113 -10.02 13.47 -15.25
C LYS A 113 -10.92 12.29 -14.83
N ILE A 114 -10.36 11.28 -14.17
CA ILE A 114 -11.13 10.11 -13.72
C ILE A 114 -12.11 10.51 -12.61
N ASP A 115 -13.35 10.04 -12.71
CA ASP A 115 -14.35 10.16 -11.65
C ASP A 115 -14.35 8.91 -10.76
N PHE A 116 -13.68 9.00 -9.61
CA PHE A 116 -13.66 7.97 -8.57
C PHE A 116 -14.88 8.02 -7.63
N SER A 117 -15.88 8.88 -7.87
CA SER A 117 -17.07 8.95 -7.02
C SER A 117 -17.98 7.72 -7.16
N LYS A 118 -17.89 7.02 -8.29
CA LYS A 118 -18.67 5.81 -8.62
C LYS A 118 -17.91 4.89 -9.56
N SER A 119 -18.28 3.61 -9.56
CA SER A 119 -17.88 2.67 -10.61
C SER A 119 -18.52 3.11 -11.93
N GLN A 120 -17.78 2.99 -13.04
CA GLN A 120 -18.30 3.19 -14.41
C GLN A 120 -18.86 1.88 -14.99
N THR A 121 -18.85 0.80 -14.20
CA THR A 121 -19.51 -0.49 -14.49
C THR A 121 -20.53 -0.81 -13.40
N ASN A 122 -21.31 -1.88 -13.61
CA ASN A 122 -22.25 -2.39 -12.60
C ASN A 122 -21.57 -3.21 -11.48
N ASP A 123 -20.24 -3.32 -11.50
CA ASP A 123 -19.49 -4.13 -10.56
C ASP A 123 -19.23 -3.39 -9.23
N SER A 124 -19.08 -4.15 -8.15
CA SER A 124 -18.52 -3.63 -6.91
C SER A 124 -17.05 -3.26 -7.08
N VAL A 125 -16.56 -2.41 -6.20
CA VAL A 125 -15.17 -1.97 -6.15
C VAL A 125 -14.42 -2.86 -5.16
N SER A 126 -13.37 -3.54 -5.63
CA SER A 126 -12.46 -4.29 -4.76
C SER A 126 -11.53 -3.32 -4.03
N LEU A 127 -11.53 -3.37 -2.69
CA LEU A 127 -10.63 -2.56 -1.85
C LEU A 127 -9.16 -2.84 -2.19
N PHE A 128 -8.80 -4.12 -2.28
CA PHE A 128 -7.44 -4.58 -2.53
C PHE A 128 -6.93 -4.14 -3.91
N GLU A 129 -7.63 -4.53 -4.99
CA GLU A 129 -7.22 -4.20 -6.37
C GLU A 129 -7.14 -2.68 -6.59
N THR A 130 -8.09 -1.94 -6.00
CA THR A 130 -8.12 -0.48 -6.15
C THR A 130 -6.97 0.19 -5.41
N THR A 131 -6.59 -0.34 -4.25
CA THR A 131 -5.49 0.19 -3.44
C THR A 131 -4.15 -0.03 -4.16
N ILE A 132 -3.84 -1.26 -4.57
CA ILE A 132 -2.52 -1.57 -5.12
C ILE A 132 -2.30 -0.96 -6.50
N ARG A 133 -3.35 -0.80 -7.33
CA ARG A 133 -3.23 -0.27 -8.70
C ARG A 133 -3.37 1.25 -8.74
N TYR A 134 -4.54 1.76 -8.36
CA TYR A 134 -4.85 3.17 -8.56
C TYR A 134 -4.21 4.05 -7.50
N LEU A 135 -4.38 3.70 -6.22
CA LEU A 135 -3.78 4.47 -5.14
C LEU A 135 -2.25 4.32 -5.15
N GLY A 136 -1.75 3.10 -5.30
CA GLY A 136 -0.33 2.80 -5.48
C GLY A 136 0.28 3.53 -6.68
N GLY A 137 -0.31 3.40 -7.87
CA GLY A 137 0.17 4.05 -9.10
C GLY A 137 0.18 5.58 -9.02
N MET A 138 -0.87 6.20 -8.48
CA MET A 138 -0.91 7.66 -8.31
C MET A 138 0.14 8.15 -7.29
N LEU A 139 0.32 7.46 -6.17
CA LEU A 139 1.31 7.83 -5.15
C LEU A 139 2.74 7.59 -5.65
N SER A 140 2.99 6.48 -6.32
CA SER A 140 4.29 6.16 -6.95
C SER A 140 4.67 7.22 -7.97
N ALA A 141 3.76 7.57 -8.89
CA ALA A 141 3.96 8.64 -9.86
C ALA A 141 4.20 10.01 -9.20
N TYR A 142 3.44 10.33 -8.15
CA TYR A 142 3.63 11.57 -7.38
C TYR A 142 5.02 11.64 -6.72
N GLU A 143 5.48 10.55 -6.11
CA GLU A 143 6.78 10.51 -5.43
C GLU A 143 7.96 10.54 -6.41
N LEU A 144 7.90 9.73 -7.48
CA LEU A 144 8.93 9.69 -8.50
C LEU A 144 9.09 11.03 -9.24
N SER A 145 7.97 11.74 -9.47
CA SER A 145 7.97 13.07 -10.08
C SER A 145 8.35 14.21 -9.11
N GLY A 146 8.84 13.87 -7.92
CA GLY A 146 9.41 14.83 -6.96
C GLY A 146 8.41 15.42 -5.97
N SER A 147 7.24 14.80 -5.80
CA SER A 147 6.23 15.17 -4.80
C SER A 147 5.74 16.62 -4.88
N LYS A 148 5.57 17.14 -6.11
CA LYS A 148 5.09 18.53 -6.34
C LYS A 148 3.70 18.59 -6.97
N ASN A 149 3.23 17.52 -7.61
CA ASN A 149 1.93 17.49 -8.27
C ASN A 149 0.78 17.34 -7.26
N THR A 150 0.35 18.47 -6.71
CA THR A 150 -0.71 18.53 -5.70
C THR A 150 -2.07 18.06 -6.22
N ALA A 151 -2.33 18.21 -7.53
CA ALA A 151 -3.56 17.71 -8.15
C ALA A 151 -3.62 16.18 -8.12
N LEU A 152 -2.51 15.51 -8.42
CA LEU A 152 -2.41 14.05 -8.38
C LEU A 152 -2.56 13.53 -6.94
N LEU A 153 -1.91 14.19 -5.97
CA LEU A 153 -2.09 13.85 -4.55
C LEU A 153 -3.54 14.06 -4.08
N LYS A 154 -4.20 15.14 -4.54
CA LYS A 154 -5.62 15.39 -4.23
C LYS A 154 -6.51 14.29 -4.81
N GLN A 155 -6.22 13.82 -6.02
CA GLN A 155 -6.95 12.72 -6.65
C GLN A 155 -6.77 11.40 -5.88
N ALA A 156 -5.53 11.09 -5.48
CA ALA A 156 -5.23 9.95 -4.61
C ALA A 156 -5.97 10.03 -3.26
N ARG A 157 -6.05 11.24 -2.67
CA ARG A 157 -6.81 11.49 -1.44
C ARG A 157 -8.31 11.26 -1.63
N THR A 158 -8.90 11.73 -2.73
CA THR A 158 -10.32 11.50 -3.06
C THR A 158 -10.61 10.00 -3.11
N LEU A 159 -9.75 9.21 -3.77
CA LEU A 159 -9.90 7.77 -3.83
C LEU A 159 -9.72 7.13 -2.44
N GLY A 160 -8.69 7.52 -1.69
CA GLY A 160 -8.45 7.02 -0.33
C GLY A 160 -9.63 7.27 0.61
N ASP A 161 -10.28 8.44 0.52
CA ASP A 161 -11.47 8.78 1.31
C ASP A 161 -12.65 7.85 0.98
N LYS A 162 -12.82 7.48 -0.30
CA LYS A 162 -13.82 6.50 -0.72
C LYS A 162 -13.50 5.09 -0.22
N LEU A 163 -12.24 4.68 -0.27
CA LEU A 163 -11.81 3.35 0.18
C LEU A 163 -12.03 3.15 1.68
N LEU A 164 -11.94 4.22 2.50
CA LEU A 164 -12.22 4.12 3.93
C LEU A 164 -13.67 3.80 4.28
N THR A 165 -14.60 3.86 3.32
CA THR A 165 -15.98 3.34 3.51
C THR A 165 -16.01 1.81 3.75
N ALA A 166 -14.90 1.11 3.52
CA ALA A 166 -14.71 -0.28 3.92
C ALA A 166 -14.74 -0.51 5.44
N TRP A 167 -14.59 0.54 6.26
CA TRP A 167 -14.73 0.50 7.71
C TRP A 167 -15.91 1.39 8.17
N PRO A 168 -17.17 0.92 8.02
CA PRO A 168 -18.33 1.71 8.40
C PRO A 168 -18.42 1.99 9.92
N ASP A 169 -17.88 1.11 10.77
CA ASP A 169 -17.74 1.34 12.22
C ASP A 169 -16.26 1.64 12.55
N PRO A 170 -15.93 2.78 13.18
CA PRO A 170 -14.56 3.10 13.60
C PRO A 170 -13.92 2.07 14.55
N ARG A 171 -14.71 1.24 15.24
CA ARG A 171 -14.25 0.16 16.12
C ARG A 171 -13.87 -1.12 15.37
N GLN A 172 -14.23 -1.21 14.09
CA GLN A 172 -13.89 -2.36 13.24
C GLN A 172 -12.39 -2.36 12.92
N ASN A 173 -11.76 -3.53 13.01
CA ASN A 173 -10.35 -3.69 12.67
C ASN A 173 -10.15 -4.09 11.20
N LEU A 174 -10.88 -5.10 10.73
CA LEU A 174 -10.78 -5.61 9.36
C LEU A 174 -11.72 -4.86 8.41
N PRO A 175 -11.33 -4.54 7.18
CA PRO A 175 -12.24 -3.94 6.20
C PRO A 175 -13.21 -4.96 5.60
N PHE A 176 -14.28 -4.45 4.98
CA PHE A 176 -15.00 -5.23 3.96
C PHE A 176 -14.25 -5.19 2.62
N PRO A 177 -14.11 -6.33 1.91
CA PRO A 177 -13.30 -6.40 0.70
C PRO A 177 -13.97 -5.74 -0.53
N GLN A 178 -15.29 -5.64 -0.53
CA GLN A 178 -16.08 -5.14 -1.68
C GLN A 178 -16.92 -3.93 -1.28
N LEU A 179 -16.92 -2.90 -2.12
CA LEU A 179 -17.53 -1.61 -1.85
C LEU A 179 -18.48 -1.18 -2.98
N ASP A 180 -19.54 -0.50 -2.61
CA ASP A 180 -20.38 0.26 -3.52
C ASP A 180 -20.04 1.74 -3.35
N PHE A 181 -19.24 2.27 -4.28
CA PHE A 181 -18.86 3.67 -4.26
C PHE A 181 -20.07 4.60 -4.48
N GLY A 182 -21.05 4.22 -5.30
CA GLY A 182 -22.23 5.06 -5.53
C GLY A 182 -23.06 5.28 -4.27
N ARG A 183 -23.13 4.27 -3.39
CA ARG A 183 -23.85 4.33 -2.12
C ARG A 183 -22.97 4.56 -0.89
N ASN A 184 -21.65 4.66 -1.05
CA ASN A 184 -20.66 4.81 0.03
C ASN A 184 -20.79 3.75 1.13
N ARG A 185 -20.96 2.47 0.74
CA ARG A 185 -21.13 1.38 1.72
C ARG A 185 -20.49 0.07 1.26
N PRO A 186 -20.15 -0.83 2.20
CA PRO A 186 -19.76 -2.19 1.87
C PRO A 186 -20.85 -2.98 1.15
N VAL A 187 -20.42 -3.95 0.34
CA VAL A 187 -21.27 -4.94 -0.32
C VAL A 187 -21.06 -6.29 0.36
N PHE A 188 -22.15 -6.96 0.75
CA PHE A 188 -22.12 -8.30 1.32
C PHE A 188 -23.30 -9.14 0.81
N LYS A 189 -23.06 -10.43 0.52
CA LYS A 189 -24.02 -11.29 -0.21
C LYS A 189 -25.26 -11.71 0.58
N LYS A 190 -25.15 -11.84 1.92
CA LYS A 190 -26.25 -12.34 2.77
C LYS A 190 -26.46 -11.47 4.00
N LYS A 191 -25.55 -11.58 4.97
CA LYS A 191 -25.56 -10.79 6.21
C LYS A 191 -24.21 -10.16 6.40
N ILE A 192 -24.18 -9.02 7.08
CA ILE A 192 -22.93 -8.35 7.43
C ILE A 192 -22.01 -9.25 8.28
N SER A 193 -22.59 -10.12 9.11
CA SER A 193 -21.87 -11.08 9.96
C SER A 193 -21.27 -12.27 9.23
N SER A 194 -21.69 -12.52 7.98
CA SER A 194 -21.11 -13.56 7.12
C SER A 194 -20.01 -13.02 6.22
N ALA A 195 -19.62 -11.76 6.35
CA ALA A 195 -18.54 -11.19 5.55
C ALA A 195 -17.19 -11.78 5.98
N GLU A 196 -16.41 -12.14 4.97
CA GLU A 196 -15.11 -12.76 5.08
C GLU A 196 -14.14 -11.95 4.22
N ILE A 197 -12.89 -11.89 4.65
CA ILE A 197 -11.80 -11.23 3.94
C ILE A 197 -10.58 -12.15 3.91
N LEU A 198 -9.89 -12.16 2.77
CA LEU A 198 -8.63 -12.89 2.64
C LEU A 198 -7.50 -12.11 3.31
N ILE A 199 -6.51 -12.82 3.86
CA ILE A 199 -5.40 -12.14 4.55
C ILE A 199 -4.57 -11.27 3.59
N ALA A 200 -4.45 -11.63 2.31
CA ALA A 200 -3.78 -10.78 1.32
C ALA A 200 -4.54 -9.46 1.11
N GLU A 201 -5.87 -9.51 1.03
CA GLU A 201 -6.71 -8.32 0.82
C GLU A 201 -6.65 -7.37 2.03
N ALA A 202 -6.64 -7.90 3.25
CA ALA A 202 -6.54 -7.10 4.47
C ALA A 202 -5.10 -6.65 4.79
N GLY A 203 -4.09 -7.45 4.40
CA GLY A 203 -2.68 -7.22 4.70
C GLY A 203 -1.98 -6.27 3.72
N THR A 204 -2.46 -6.18 2.48
CA THR A 204 -1.79 -5.42 1.41
C THR A 204 -2.42 -4.04 1.21
N LEU A 205 -2.58 -3.30 2.31
CA LEU A 205 -3.14 -1.94 2.32
C LEU A 205 -2.22 -0.94 3.03
N ILE A 206 -1.32 -1.43 3.89
CA ILE A 206 -0.56 -0.61 4.83
C ILE A 206 0.44 0.32 4.16
N LEU A 207 1.02 -0.09 3.03
CA LEU A 207 2.03 0.70 2.33
C LEU A 207 1.39 1.93 1.69
N GLU A 208 0.37 1.74 0.88
CA GLU A 208 -0.30 2.80 0.11
C GLU A 208 -1.06 3.74 1.03
N LEU A 209 -1.84 3.21 1.97
CA LEU A 209 -2.55 4.03 2.96
C LEU A 209 -1.59 4.73 3.93
N GLY A 210 -0.44 4.11 4.22
CA GLY A 210 0.65 4.72 4.98
C GLY A 210 1.26 5.93 4.25
N ARG A 211 1.62 5.76 2.98
CA ARG A 211 2.15 6.85 2.14
C ARG A 211 1.12 7.96 1.92
N LEU A 212 -0.15 7.61 1.72
CA LEU A 212 -1.22 8.62 1.65
C LEU A 212 -1.31 9.43 2.95
N SER A 213 -1.24 8.78 4.11
CA SER A 213 -1.25 9.48 5.40
C SER A 213 -0.06 10.42 5.57
N HIS A 214 1.12 9.98 5.14
CA HIS A 214 2.34 10.77 5.17
C HIS A 214 2.20 12.04 4.30
N HIS A 215 1.79 11.92 3.04
CA HIS A 215 1.71 13.09 2.16
C HIS A 215 0.52 14.01 2.44
N THR A 216 -0.58 13.48 2.97
CA THR A 216 -1.76 14.29 3.33
C THR A 216 -1.71 14.84 4.75
N GLN A 217 -0.71 14.43 5.55
CA GLN A 217 -0.63 14.71 6.99
C GLN A 217 -1.89 14.27 7.76
N ASN A 218 -2.59 13.25 7.24
CA ASN A 218 -3.81 12.73 7.83
C ASN A 218 -3.63 11.26 8.27
N PRO A 219 -3.48 10.97 9.56
CA PRO A 219 -3.19 9.62 10.06
C PRO A 219 -4.33 8.62 9.89
N LYS A 220 -5.52 9.04 9.43
CA LYS A 220 -6.70 8.16 9.37
C LYS A 220 -6.50 6.93 8.48
N TYR A 221 -5.78 7.07 7.36
CA TYR A 221 -5.60 5.95 6.43
C TYR A 221 -4.67 4.89 7.01
N LEU A 222 -3.51 5.31 7.53
CA LEU A 222 -2.54 4.42 8.17
C LEU A 222 -3.16 3.72 9.38
N ARG A 223 -3.93 4.45 10.21
CA ARG A 223 -4.58 3.84 11.38
C ARG A 223 -5.48 2.66 11.01
N GLN A 224 -6.27 2.77 9.94
CA GLN A 224 -7.15 1.67 9.53
C GLN A 224 -6.36 0.48 8.96
N ALA A 225 -5.33 0.75 8.16
CA ALA A 225 -4.47 -0.30 7.63
C ALA A 225 -3.69 -1.05 8.73
N VAL A 226 -3.19 -0.32 9.74
CA VAL A 226 -2.52 -0.90 10.91
C VAL A 226 -3.46 -1.79 11.70
N LYS A 227 -4.71 -1.38 11.92
CA LYS A 227 -5.71 -2.23 12.60
C LYS A 227 -5.97 -3.54 11.84
N ALA A 228 -6.08 -3.47 10.51
CA ALA A 228 -6.25 -4.67 9.69
C ALA A 228 -5.06 -5.61 9.81
N MET A 229 -3.83 -5.08 9.72
CA MET A 229 -2.60 -5.86 9.90
C MET A 229 -2.50 -6.48 11.30
N GLN A 230 -2.82 -5.71 12.35
CA GLN A 230 -2.84 -6.20 13.73
C GLN A 230 -3.86 -7.33 13.93
N ALA A 231 -5.03 -7.24 13.31
CA ALA A 231 -6.02 -8.31 13.35
C ALA A 231 -5.49 -9.61 12.73
N ILE A 232 -4.76 -9.53 11.61
CA ILE A 232 -4.10 -10.70 10.99
C ILE A 232 -2.98 -11.24 11.90
N MET A 233 -2.15 -10.36 12.48
CA MET A 233 -1.03 -10.76 13.35
C MET A 233 -1.50 -11.43 14.63
N ASN A 234 -2.62 -10.97 15.19
CA ASN A 234 -3.21 -11.49 16.42
C ASN A 234 -4.19 -12.65 16.18
N SER A 235 -4.48 -12.99 14.92
CA SER A 235 -5.33 -14.12 14.59
C SER A 235 -4.68 -15.43 15.04
N ARG A 236 -5.51 -16.40 15.45
CA ARG A 236 -5.01 -17.73 15.80
C ARG A 236 -4.47 -18.41 14.54
N SER A 237 -3.29 -18.98 14.64
CA SER A 237 -2.63 -19.67 13.54
C SER A 237 -2.32 -21.11 13.92
N THR A 238 -2.53 -22.05 12.99
CA THR A 238 -2.14 -23.45 13.17
C THR A 238 -0.62 -23.58 13.36
N PHE A 239 0.15 -22.76 12.66
CA PHE A 239 1.61 -22.67 12.82
C PHE A 239 2.02 -21.26 13.24
N PRO A 240 2.91 -21.10 14.22
CA PRO A 240 3.40 -19.78 14.62
C PRO A 240 3.93 -18.98 13.42
N GLY A 241 3.32 -17.82 13.17
CA GLY A 241 3.71 -16.93 12.08
C GLY A 241 2.98 -17.16 10.75
N LEU A 242 2.16 -18.21 10.62
CA LEU A 242 1.35 -18.48 9.43
C LEU A 242 -0.14 -18.30 9.74
N ALA A 243 -0.67 -17.09 9.52
CA ALA A 243 -2.10 -16.83 9.69
C ALA A 243 -2.94 -17.70 8.74
N GLY A 244 -4.17 -18.02 9.17
CA GLY A 244 -5.14 -18.71 8.31
C GLY A 244 -5.52 -17.87 7.09
N PHE A 245 -5.90 -18.54 6.01
CA PHE A 245 -6.25 -17.95 4.71
C PHE A 245 -7.26 -16.80 4.79
N SER A 246 -8.25 -16.91 5.68
CA SER A 246 -9.35 -15.93 5.74
C SER A 246 -9.92 -15.72 7.13
N LEU A 247 -10.44 -14.51 7.34
CA LEU A 247 -10.99 -14.03 8.61
C LEU A 247 -12.42 -13.50 8.43
N ALA A 248 -13.26 -13.70 9.44
CA ALA A 248 -14.55 -13.03 9.52
C ALA A 248 -14.35 -11.54 9.83
N VAL A 249 -14.95 -10.64 9.04
CA VAL A 249 -14.74 -9.19 9.17
C VAL A 249 -15.17 -8.66 10.54
N GLN A 250 -16.33 -9.09 11.04
CA GLN A 250 -16.88 -8.59 12.31
C GLN A 250 -16.25 -9.26 13.54
N SER A 251 -16.21 -10.59 13.58
CA SER A 251 -15.74 -11.34 14.75
C SER A 251 -14.23 -11.55 14.79
N GLN A 252 -13.52 -11.29 13.68
CA GLN A 252 -12.08 -11.58 13.52
C GLN A 252 -11.73 -13.08 13.71
N ALA A 253 -12.74 -13.95 13.74
CA ALA A 253 -12.54 -15.39 13.85
C ALA A 253 -11.96 -15.93 12.54
N VAL A 254 -11.01 -16.84 12.65
CA VAL A 254 -10.47 -17.58 11.51
C VAL A 254 -11.58 -18.41 10.89
N LYS A 255 -11.82 -18.21 9.59
CA LYS A 255 -12.83 -18.94 8.81
C LYS A 255 -12.22 -20.10 8.04
N ASN A 256 -11.01 -19.91 7.56
CA ASN A 256 -10.21 -20.92 6.92
C ASN A 256 -8.78 -20.84 7.47
N ASP A 257 -8.33 -21.91 8.10
CA ASP A 257 -7.01 -22.04 8.72
C ASP A 257 -5.93 -22.58 7.76
N PHE A 258 -6.27 -22.76 6.48
CA PHE A 258 -5.34 -23.13 5.43
C PHE A 258 -4.19 -22.10 5.34
N ALA A 259 -2.95 -22.58 5.38
CA ALA A 259 -1.76 -21.75 5.26
C ALA A 259 -1.10 -21.99 3.91
N THR A 260 -0.86 -20.93 3.15
CA THR A 260 -0.22 -20.99 1.83
C THR A 260 0.52 -19.69 1.52
N TRP A 261 1.37 -19.73 0.49
CA TRP A 261 2.00 -18.58 -0.16
C TRP A 261 1.45 -18.35 -1.57
N GLY A 262 0.40 -19.09 -1.96
CA GLY A 262 -0.32 -18.87 -3.22
C GLY A 262 -1.44 -17.83 -3.09
N GLY A 263 -2.11 -17.61 -4.22
CA GLY A 263 -3.21 -16.64 -4.41
C GLY A 263 -4.17 -16.51 -3.23
N GLY A 264 -4.32 -15.30 -2.69
CA GLY A 264 -5.15 -14.95 -1.55
C GLY A 264 -4.42 -14.92 -0.19
N ALA A 265 -3.17 -15.38 -0.14
CA ALA A 265 -2.33 -15.36 1.08
C ALA A 265 -0.94 -14.76 0.85
N GLU A 266 -0.52 -14.61 -0.41
CA GLU A 266 0.70 -13.91 -0.76
C GLU A 266 0.63 -12.46 -0.24
N TRP A 267 1.74 -11.97 0.29
CA TRP A 267 1.89 -10.67 0.97
C TRP A 267 1.48 -10.63 2.46
N ARG A 268 2.19 -11.45 3.25
CA ARG A 268 2.39 -11.16 4.67
C ARG A 268 3.67 -10.35 4.86
N PHE A 269 3.56 -9.13 5.37
CA PHE A 269 4.70 -8.45 5.98
C PHE A 269 5.10 -9.24 7.22
N ASP A 270 6.32 -9.76 7.26
CA ASP A 270 6.88 -10.38 8.46
C ASP A 270 7.65 -9.31 9.25
N PRO A 271 7.07 -8.74 10.32
CA PRO A 271 7.77 -7.76 11.15
C PRO A 271 8.99 -8.37 11.88
N LYS A 272 9.14 -9.71 11.92
CA LYS A 272 10.28 -10.37 12.53
C LYS A 272 11.49 -10.49 11.60
N LYS A 273 11.37 -10.09 10.32
CA LYS A 273 12.44 -10.19 9.33
C LYS A 273 13.58 -9.15 9.49
N GLY A 274 13.71 -8.56 10.68
CA GLY A 274 14.77 -7.62 11.05
C GLY A 274 15.10 -7.59 12.55
N GLN A 275 14.53 -8.47 13.38
CA GLN A 275 14.92 -8.59 14.78
C GLN A 275 16.10 -9.55 14.91
N ASN A 276 17.15 -9.11 15.58
CA ASN A 276 18.31 -9.95 15.88
C ASN A 276 17.81 -11.16 16.70
N PRO A 277 18.16 -12.41 16.36
CA PRO A 277 17.73 -13.59 17.12
C PRO A 277 18.08 -13.55 18.62
N ALA A 278 18.99 -12.66 19.04
CA ALA A 278 19.37 -12.38 20.42
C ALA A 278 18.35 -11.53 21.23
N ASP A 279 17.42 -10.83 20.57
CA ASP A 279 16.42 -9.97 21.24
C ASP A 279 15.12 -10.72 21.56
N ARG A 280 15.11 -12.06 21.44
CA ARG A 280 13.97 -12.88 21.81
C ARG A 280 13.97 -13.06 23.33
N PRO A 281 12.92 -12.65 24.06
CA PRO A 281 12.80 -12.99 25.47
C PRO A 281 12.76 -14.51 25.59
N CYS A 282 13.71 -15.07 26.33
CA CYS A 282 13.68 -16.46 26.76
C CYS A 282 12.36 -16.68 27.49
N ILE A 283 11.47 -17.45 26.87
CA ILE A 283 10.36 -18.05 27.60
C ILE A 283 11.00 -19.18 28.39
N SER A 284 11.20 -18.94 29.69
CA SER A 284 11.50 -19.99 30.65
C SER A 284 10.28 -20.91 30.76
N ASP A 285 10.51 -22.18 30.42
CA ASP A 285 9.76 -23.42 30.64
C ASP A 285 8.22 -23.37 30.69
#